data_AF-A0A803U074-F1
#
_entry.id   AF-A0A803U074-F1
#
_cell.length_a   1.000
_cell.length_b   1.000
_cell.length_c   1.000
_cell.angle_alpha   90.00
_cell.angle_beta   90.00
_cell.angle_gamma   90.00
#
_symmetry.space_group_name_H-M   'P 1'
#
loop_
_entity.id
_entity.type
_entity.pdbx_description
1 polymer ?
#
loop_
_entity_poly.entity_id
_entity_poly.type
_entity_poly.pdbx_seq_one_letter_code
_entity_poly.pdbx_strand_id
1 'polypeptide(L)'
;MASHTSPLRFPPRWSSAPRSLDKALQGLAKLQQLVSQPRLGLRNSPPHFPHLLLQASLGLQRVQERHGKEGSARLLEEGQYLPVFLANLQEKIKQTVRLFKAEKEDVFKEGSPAR
;
A
#
# COMPACT_ATOMS: atom_id res chain seq x y z
N MET A 1 0.90 -22.44 -31.01
CA MET A 1 1.44 -21.65 -29.89
C MET A 1 0.62 -20.37 -29.81
N ALA A 2 -0.41 -20.32 -28.96
CA ALA A 2 -1.27 -19.14 -28.83
C ALA A 2 -0.91 -18.41 -27.54
N SER A 3 -0.32 -17.23 -27.70
CA SER A 3 0.05 -16.33 -26.62
C SER A 3 -1.22 -15.70 -26.04
N HIS A 4 -1.67 -16.19 -24.89
CA HIS A 4 -2.71 -15.53 -24.12
C HIS A 4 -2.10 -14.31 -23.42
N THR A 5 -2.14 -13.17 -24.10
CA THR A 5 -1.91 -11.86 -23.49
C THR A 5 -3.07 -11.57 -22.55
N SER A 6 -2.83 -11.67 -21.24
CA SER A 6 -3.76 -11.21 -20.21
C SER A 6 -4.16 -9.75 -20.46
N PRO A 7 -5.45 -9.39 -20.40
CA PRO A 7 -5.86 -8.02 -20.61
C PRO A 7 -5.28 -7.14 -19.49
N LEU A 8 -4.60 -6.07 -19.89
CA LEU A 8 -4.21 -4.99 -18.99
C LEU A 8 -5.48 -4.48 -18.31
N ARG A 9 -5.52 -4.67 -17.00
CA ARG A 9 -6.62 -4.30 -16.11
C ARG A 9 -6.95 -2.82 -16.36
N PHE A 10 -8.14 -2.54 -16.90
CA PHE A 10 -8.62 -1.18 -17.12
C PHE A 10 -8.51 -0.36 -15.81
N PRO A 11 -8.06 0.91 -15.87
CA PRO A 11 -7.95 1.72 -14.67
C PRO A 11 -9.36 1.91 -14.07
N PRO A 12 -9.49 1.87 -12.73
CA PRO A 12 -10.78 2.04 -12.08
C PRO A 12 -11.37 3.40 -12.45
N ARG A 13 -12.68 3.42 -12.71
CA ARG A 13 -13.45 4.63 -12.99
C ARG A 13 -13.13 5.70 -11.93
N TRP A 14 -12.71 6.87 -12.39
CA TRP A 14 -12.08 7.95 -11.63
C TRP A 14 -12.85 8.38 -10.37
N SER A 15 -14.18 8.25 -10.42
CA SER A 15 -15.13 8.42 -9.32
C SER A 15 -14.81 7.61 -8.05
N SER A 16 -13.90 6.64 -8.12
CA SER A 16 -13.48 5.80 -7.00
C SER A 16 -12.15 6.22 -6.36
N ALA A 17 -11.41 7.17 -6.93
CA ALA A 17 -10.08 7.54 -6.46
C ALA A 17 -10.03 8.03 -4.99
N PRO A 18 -10.95 8.88 -4.50
CA PRO A 18 -10.97 9.26 -3.07
C PRO A 18 -11.18 8.06 -2.15
N ARG A 19 -12.03 7.10 -2.55
CA ARG A 19 -12.26 5.86 -1.80
C ARG A 19 -11.03 4.94 -1.83
N SER A 20 -10.29 4.93 -2.94
CA SER A 20 -9.04 4.17 -3.05
C SER A 20 -7.92 4.77 -2.20
N LEU A 21 -7.86 6.09 -2.07
CA LEU A 21 -6.90 6.77 -1.21
C LEU A 21 -7.16 6.46 0.27
N ASP A 22 -8.41 6.55 0.71
CA ASP A 22 -8.82 6.20 2.08
C ASP A 22 -8.50 4.74 2.42
N LYS A 23 -8.82 3.81 1.52
CA LYS A 23 -8.46 2.39 1.67
C LYS A 23 -6.96 2.16 1.78
N ALA A 24 -6.15 2.90 1.01
CA ALA A 24 -4.70 2.78 1.08
C ALA A 24 -4.18 3.27 2.45
N LEU A 25 -4.69 4.40 2.96
CA LEU A 25 -4.35 4.93 4.28
C LEU A 25 -4.72 3.97 5.41
N GLN A 26 -5.93 3.42 5.41
CA GLN A 26 -6.36 2.39 6.37
C GLN A 26 -5.47 1.14 6.31
N GLY A 27 -5.09 0.73 5.10
CA GLY A 27 -4.20 -0.40 4.89
C GLY A 27 -2.79 -0.17 5.44
N LEU A 28 -2.23 1.03 5.25
CA LEU A 28 -0.95 1.43 5.81
C LEU A 28 -0.98 1.46 7.34
N ALA A 29 -2.04 2.03 7.94
CA ALA A 29 -2.22 2.04 9.39
C ALA A 29 -2.24 0.61 9.96
N LYS A 30 -2.91 -0.32 9.27
CA LYS A 30 -2.91 -1.74 9.64
C LYS A 30 -1.54 -2.38 9.54
N LEU A 31 -0.78 -2.10 8.47
CA LEU A 31 0.60 -2.59 8.36
C LEU A 31 1.47 -2.03 9.47
N GLN A 32 1.33 -0.75 9.80
CA GLN A 32 2.10 -0.12 10.87
C GLN A 32 1.91 -0.86 12.20
N GLN A 33 0.67 -1.25 12.54
CA GLN A 33 0.40 -2.09 13.72
C GLN A 33 1.08 -3.46 13.64
N LEU A 34 1.02 -4.13 12.47
CA LEU A 34 1.63 -5.44 12.29
C LEU A 34 3.15 -5.41 12.42
N VAL A 35 3.80 -4.39 11.85
CA VAL A 35 5.26 -4.30 11.80
C VAL A 35 5.87 -3.74 13.08
N SER A 36 5.06 -3.06 13.89
CA SER A 36 5.48 -2.53 15.19
C SER A 36 5.43 -3.58 16.30
N GLN A 37 5.04 -4.82 16.00
CA GLN A 37 5.05 -5.91 16.97
C GLN A 37 6.49 -6.15 17.46
N PRO A 38 6.77 -6.08 18.78
CA PRO A 38 8.12 -6.25 19.31
C PRO A 38 8.73 -7.61 18.94
N ARG A 39 7.90 -8.65 18.90
CA ARG A 39 8.28 -10.01 18.48
C ARG A 39 8.82 -10.07 17.05
N LEU A 40 8.49 -9.08 16.22
CA LEU A 40 9.03 -8.98 14.88
C LEU A 40 10.51 -8.61 14.96
N GLY A 41 10.99 -7.78 15.88
CA GLY A 41 12.43 -7.49 15.99
C GLY A 41 13.03 -6.89 14.72
N LEU A 42 12.27 -6.04 14.00
CA LEU A 42 12.79 -5.32 12.83
C LEU A 42 13.93 -4.40 13.28
N ARG A 43 15.08 -4.50 12.59
CA ARG A 43 16.24 -3.64 12.86
C ARG A 43 16.01 -2.25 12.30
N ASN A 44 16.59 -1.24 12.97
CA ASN A 44 16.60 0.16 12.51
C ASN A 44 17.58 0.40 11.35
N SER A 45 17.86 -0.62 10.52
CA SER A 45 18.75 -0.53 9.37
C SER A 45 17.96 -0.20 8.10
N PRO A 46 18.54 0.53 7.13
CA PRO A 46 17.94 0.70 5.82
C PRO A 46 17.69 -0.65 5.11
N PRO A 47 16.54 -0.83 4.44
CA PRO A 47 15.34 0.03 4.49
C PRO A 47 14.59 -0.10 5.83
N HIS A 48 14.42 1.01 6.56
CA HIS A 48 13.72 1.00 7.86
C HIS A 48 12.21 0.99 7.64
N PHE A 49 11.65 -0.22 7.57
CA PHE A 49 10.27 -0.46 7.11
C PHE A 49 9.18 0.31 7.89
N PRO A 50 9.19 0.38 9.23
CA PRO A 50 8.20 1.17 9.97
C PRO A 50 8.23 2.66 9.61
N HIS A 51 9.42 3.25 9.44
CA HIS A 51 9.55 4.65 9.02
C HIS A 51 9.07 4.86 7.58
N LEU A 52 9.34 3.92 6.67
CA LEU A 52 8.84 3.99 5.29
C LEU A 52 7.31 3.98 5.23
N LEU A 53 6.64 3.17 6.05
CA LEU A 53 5.17 3.17 6.12
C LEU A 53 4.61 4.49 6.65
N LEU A 54 5.27 5.09 7.64
CA LEU A 54 4.90 6.42 8.15
C LEU A 54 5.07 7.48 7.07
N GLN A 55 6.20 7.50 6.36
CA GLN A 55 6.46 8.42 5.26
C GLN A 55 5.43 8.28 4.13
N ALA A 56 5.08 7.04 3.76
CA ALA A 56 4.05 6.78 2.77
C ALA A 56 2.68 7.31 3.20
N SER A 57 2.31 7.12 4.47
CA SER A 57 1.04 7.61 5.03
C SER A 57 0.96 9.14 4.99
N LEU A 58 2.03 9.82 5.43
CA LEU A 58 2.12 11.28 5.38
C LEU A 58 2.12 11.82 3.94
N GLY A 59 2.70 11.10 2.99
CA GLY A 59 2.64 11.44 1.57
C GLY A 59 1.21 11.38 1.03
N LEU A 60 0.48 10.31 1.34
CA LEU A 60 -0.91 10.13 0.92
C LEU A 60 -1.88 11.13 1.58
N GLN A 61 -1.67 11.48 2.85
CA GLN A 61 -2.45 12.51 3.54
C GLN A 61 -2.28 13.88 2.86
N ARG A 62 -1.05 14.26 2.51
CA ARG A 62 -0.79 15.51 1.76
C ARG A 62 -1.49 15.53 0.40
N VAL A 63 -1.51 14.38 -0.30
CA VAL A 63 -2.27 14.21 -1.54
C VAL A 63 -3.77 14.39 -1.29
N GLN A 64 -4.32 13.78 -0.24
CA GLN A 64 -5.73 13.89 0.15
C GLN A 64 -6.14 15.35 0.46
N GLU A 65 -5.33 16.06 1.24
CA GLU A 65 -5.57 17.46 1.62
C GLU A 65 -5.59 18.37 0.40
N ARG A 66 -4.67 18.17 -0.54
CA ARG A 66 -4.61 18.94 -1.79
C ARG A 66 -5.87 18.72 -2.65
N HIS A 67 -6.35 17.47 -2.74
CA HIS A 67 -7.58 17.15 -3.47
C HIS A 67 -8.85 17.76 -2.84
N GLY A 68 -8.87 17.96 -1.52
CA GLY A 68 -9.97 18.64 -0.84
C GLY A 68 -10.03 20.15 -1.12
N LYS A 69 -8.88 20.77 -1.43
CA LYS A 69 -8.75 22.22 -1.68
C LYS A 69 -8.93 22.63 -3.14
N GLU A 70 -8.37 21.85 -4.09
CA GLU A 70 -8.31 22.22 -5.52
C GLU A 70 -9.44 21.63 -6.40
N GLY A 71 -10.39 20.90 -5.80
CA GLY A 71 -11.43 20.19 -6.55
C GLY A 71 -10.92 18.87 -7.13
N SER A 72 -11.48 17.76 -6.65
CA SER A 72 -10.85 16.43 -6.72
C SER A 72 -10.73 15.79 -8.12
N ALA A 73 -11.36 16.35 -9.14
CA ALA A 73 -11.38 15.78 -10.48
C ALA A 73 -10.11 16.13 -11.29
N ARG A 74 -9.72 17.41 -11.30
CA ARG A 74 -8.77 17.96 -12.27
C ARG A 74 -7.31 17.55 -12.02
N LEU A 75 -6.91 17.58 -10.75
CA LEU A 75 -5.54 17.25 -10.31
C LEU A 75 -5.18 15.78 -10.44
N LEU A 76 -6.22 14.98 -10.55
CA LEU A 76 -6.16 13.55 -10.53
C LEU A 76 -6.24 13.13 -12.04
N GLU A 77 -7.16 13.67 -12.86
CA GLU A 77 -7.25 13.42 -14.31
C GLU A 77 -5.94 13.66 -15.07
N GLU A 78 -5.14 14.64 -14.66
CA GLU A 78 -3.85 14.97 -15.29
C GLU A 78 -2.75 13.94 -14.94
N GLY A 79 -2.93 13.10 -13.91
CA GLY A 79 -1.93 12.19 -13.38
C GLY A 79 -2.31 10.72 -13.50
N GLN A 80 -1.96 10.07 -14.62
CA GLN A 80 -2.18 8.63 -14.83
C GLN A 80 -1.45 7.72 -13.79
N TYR A 81 -0.46 8.27 -13.08
CA TYR A 81 0.36 7.51 -12.13
C TYR A 81 -0.36 7.19 -10.81
N LEU A 82 -1.11 8.12 -10.22
CA LEU A 82 -1.65 7.96 -8.87
C LEU A 82 -2.61 6.76 -8.74
N PRO A 83 -3.55 6.51 -9.68
CA PRO A 83 -4.39 5.30 -9.63
C PRO A 83 -3.57 4.00 -9.70
N VAL A 84 -2.53 3.96 -10.53
CA VAL A 84 -1.64 2.80 -10.66
C VAL A 84 -0.85 2.58 -9.37
N PHE A 85 -0.32 3.67 -8.80
CA PHE A 85 0.36 3.64 -7.51
C PHE A 85 -0.54 3.12 -6.40
N LEU A 86 -1.76 3.67 -6.26
CA LEU A 86 -2.72 3.24 -5.24
C LEU A 86 -3.13 1.78 -5.41
N ALA A 87 -3.35 1.32 -6.65
CA ALA A 87 -3.66 -0.08 -6.93
C ALA A 87 -2.50 -1.01 -6.50
N ASN A 88 -1.26 -0.67 -6.86
CA ASN A 88 -0.10 -1.46 -6.46
C ASN A 88 0.11 -1.45 -4.95
N LEU A 89 0.00 -0.28 -4.31
CA LEU A 89 0.13 -0.13 -2.86
C LEU A 89 -0.90 -0.99 -2.12
N GLN A 90 -2.17 -0.94 -2.52
CA GLN A 90 -3.22 -1.77 -1.94
C GLN A 90 -2.95 -3.26 -2.11
N GLU A 91 -2.45 -3.70 -3.27
CA GLU A 91 -2.08 -5.10 -3.49
C GLU A 91 -0.92 -5.53 -2.59
N LYS A 92 0.12 -4.69 -2.44
CA LYS A 92 1.24 -4.96 -1.53
C LYS A 92 0.78 -5.06 -0.08
N ILE A 93 -0.11 -4.16 0.36
CA ILE A 93 -0.73 -4.23 1.69
C ILE A 93 -1.48 -5.55 1.88
N LYS A 94 -2.30 -5.97 0.91
CA LYS A 94 -3.03 -7.23 1.00
C LYS A 94 -2.08 -8.43 1.07
N GLN A 95 -1.02 -8.43 0.27
CA GLN A 95 0.00 -9.49 0.28
C GLN A 95 0.66 -9.60 1.65
N THR A 96 1.11 -8.47 2.23
CA THR A 96 1.71 -8.47 3.57
C THR A 96 0.71 -8.90 4.64
N VAL A 97 -0.54 -8.42 4.62
CA VAL A 97 -1.56 -8.87 5.59
C VAL A 97 -1.83 -10.37 5.46
N ARG A 98 -1.82 -10.93 4.24
CA ARG A 98 -1.97 -12.37 4.02
C ARG A 98 -0.77 -13.15 4.56
N LEU A 99 0.45 -12.66 4.38
CA LEU A 99 1.67 -13.25 4.93
C LEU A 99 1.56 -13.41 6.45
N PHE A 100 1.23 -12.33 7.17
CA PHE A 100 1.03 -12.36 8.63
C PHE A 100 -0.06 -13.35 9.07
N LYS A 101 -1.11 -13.52 8.27
CA LYS A 101 -2.22 -14.44 8.60
C LYS A 101 -1.90 -15.91 8.30
N ALA A 102 -1.23 -16.18 7.19
CA ALA A 102 -0.94 -17.53 6.70
C ALA A 102 0.20 -18.16 7.49
N GLU A 103 1.31 -17.43 7.63
CA GLU A 103 2.56 -17.94 8.20
C GLU A 103 2.58 -17.85 9.73
N LYS A 104 1.68 -17.05 10.34
CA LYS A 104 1.47 -16.91 11.79
C LYS A 104 2.79 -16.71 12.56
N GLU A 105 3.30 -17.76 13.18
CA GLU A 105 4.49 -17.74 14.02
C GLU A 105 5.78 -17.67 13.20
N ASP A 106 5.78 -18.16 11.95
CA ASP A 106 6.97 -18.19 11.11
C ASP A 106 7.43 -16.78 10.70
N VAL A 107 6.52 -15.80 10.64
CA VAL A 107 6.85 -14.37 10.38
C VAL A 107 7.73 -13.77 11.49
N PHE A 108 7.73 -14.35 12.69
CA PHE A 108 8.56 -13.89 13.80
C PHE A 108 9.90 -14.62 13.90
N LYS A 109 10.11 -15.71 13.16
CA LYS A 109 11.34 -16.50 13.20
C LYS A 109 12.37 -15.92 12.24
N GLU A 110 13.46 -15.39 12.79
CA GLU A 110 14.60 -14.91 11.99
C GLU A 110 15.18 -16.06 11.14
N GLY A 111 15.32 -15.85 9.84
CA GLY A 111 15.79 -16.86 8.89
C GLY A 111 14.72 -17.78 8.29
N SER A 112 13.44 -17.64 8.66
CA SER A 112 12.36 -18.37 7.98
C SER A 112 12.11 -17.78 6.58
N PRO A 113 11.54 -18.55 5.62
CA PRO A 113 11.17 -18.01 4.31
C PRO A 113 10.07 -16.94 4.37
N ALA A 114 9.28 -16.93 5.44
CA ALA A 114 8.25 -15.94 5.69
C ALA A 114 8.83 -14.59 6.17
N ARG A 115 10.13 -14.55 6.48
CA ARG A 115 10.81 -13.46 7.16
C ARG A 115 11.78 -12.68 6.28
#